data_AF-A0A8C4T1F7-F1
#
_entry.id   AF-A0A8C4T1F7-F1
#
_cell.length_a   1.000
_cell.length_b   1.000
_cell.length_c   1.000
_cell.angle_alpha   90.00
_cell.angle_beta   90.00
_cell.angle_gamma   90.00
#
_symmetry.space_group_name_H-M   'P 1'
#
loop_
_entity.id
_entity.type
_entity.pdbx_description
1 polymer ?
#
loop_
_entity_poly.entity_id
_entity_poly.type
_entity_poly.pdbx_seq_one_letter_code
_entity_poly.pdbx_strand_id
1 'polypeptide(L)'
;MDLKGEPEDGVSQPPPALDAFASRSTLHGISHIFSSGRFRVKRCFWLCCFLGSFSFLLYVCVDRVHFYLQYPHVTKLDEVAAPVMIFPAITFCNLNEFRFSRVTRNDLYHAGELLALLNHRYEISDPHMVDESVMEVLKDKANFLNFKPRSFNMLEFYDRAGHDIRDMLLSCRFRGSVCSAEDFKEVRLKGQLREGGLLEEELFEDIKALLTGV
;
A
#
# COMPACT_ATOMS: atom_id res chain seq x y z
N MET A 1 -84.52 25.12 -55.62
CA MET A 1 -84.64 23.85 -56.36
C MET A 1 -83.41 23.80 -57.23
N ASP A 2 -82.33 23.10 -56.96
CA ASP A 2 -81.96 21.92 -56.16
C ASP A 2 -80.42 21.79 -56.38
N LEU A 3 -79.58 21.06 -55.67
CA LEU A 3 -79.53 20.40 -54.38
C LEU A 3 -78.01 20.23 -54.12
N LYS A 4 -77.64 20.40 -52.86
CA LYS A 4 -76.48 19.87 -52.13
C LYS A 4 -75.64 18.77 -52.84
N GLY A 5 -74.32 18.88 -52.76
CA GLY A 5 -73.40 17.76 -52.96
C GLY A 5 -71.94 18.10 -52.68
N GLU A 6 -71.55 18.13 -51.40
CA GLU A 6 -70.14 18.04 -50.98
C GLU A 6 -69.68 16.59 -51.21
N PRO A 7 -68.57 16.30 -51.91
CA PRO A 7 -67.99 14.97 -51.89
C PRO A 7 -67.06 14.85 -50.69
N GLU A 8 -67.64 14.27 -49.64
CA GLU A 8 -67.07 13.25 -48.76
C GLU A 8 -65.59 13.39 -48.38
N ASP A 9 -65.41 13.84 -47.14
CA ASP A 9 -64.21 13.63 -46.32
C ASP A 9 -63.67 12.22 -46.53
N GLY A 10 -62.53 12.13 -47.23
CA GLY A 10 -61.74 10.92 -47.30
C GLY A 10 -61.38 10.50 -45.87
N VAL A 11 -62.03 9.43 -45.41
CA VAL A 11 -61.77 8.74 -44.14
C VAL A 11 -60.27 8.48 -44.06
N SER A 12 -59.56 9.40 -43.40
CA SER A 12 -58.16 9.23 -43.05
C SER A 12 -58.15 8.19 -41.95
N GLN A 13 -57.84 6.95 -42.31
CA GLN A 13 -57.61 5.92 -41.31
C GLN A 13 -56.65 6.49 -40.26
N PRO A 14 -56.95 6.36 -38.95
CA PRO A 14 -56.04 6.83 -37.92
C PRO A 14 -54.68 6.19 -38.19
N PRO A 15 -53.59 6.98 -38.22
CA PRO A 15 -52.27 6.44 -38.48
C PRO A 15 -52.04 5.26 -37.54
N PRO A 16 -51.44 4.15 -38.00
CA PRO A 16 -51.22 2.98 -37.18
C PRO A 16 -50.58 3.42 -35.86
N ALA A 17 -50.97 2.81 -34.74
CA ALA A 17 -50.63 3.27 -33.39
C ALA A 17 -49.13 3.58 -33.18
N LEU A 18 -48.25 2.90 -33.92
CA LEU A 18 -46.80 3.09 -33.92
C LEU A 18 -46.32 4.38 -34.64
N ASP A 19 -46.99 4.85 -35.69
CA ASP A 19 -46.64 6.10 -36.40
C ASP A 19 -47.06 7.33 -35.58
N ALA A 20 -48.24 7.27 -34.95
CA ALA A 20 -48.69 8.27 -33.99
C ALA A 20 -47.77 8.37 -32.76
N PHE A 21 -47.20 7.24 -32.32
CA PHE A 21 -46.21 7.22 -31.25
C PHE A 21 -44.84 7.76 -31.70
N ALA A 22 -44.34 7.30 -32.85
CA ALA A 22 -43.03 7.70 -33.37
C ALA A 22 -42.95 9.20 -33.70
N SER A 23 -44.05 9.80 -34.14
CA SER A 23 -44.15 11.25 -34.40
C SER A 23 -44.19 12.10 -33.12
N ARG A 24 -44.56 11.52 -31.97
CA ARG A 24 -44.60 12.18 -30.65
C ARG A 24 -43.38 11.88 -29.77
N SER A 25 -42.50 10.99 -30.21
CA SER A 25 -41.29 10.61 -29.48
C SER A 25 -40.21 11.69 -29.62
N THR A 26 -39.37 11.84 -28.58
CA THR A 26 -38.17 12.68 -28.59
C THR A 26 -36.95 11.96 -29.19
N LEU A 27 -37.11 10.68 -29.54
CA LEU A 27 -36.03 9.86 -30.05
C LEU A 27 -35.79 10.17 -31.53
N HIS A 28 -34.64 10.76 -31.81
CA HIS A 28 -34.32 11.29 -33.13
C HIS A 28 -34.22 10.14 -34.15
N GLY A 29 -34.83 10.31 -35.32
CA GLY A 29 -34.82 9.34 -36.41
C GLY A 29 -35.98 8.34 -36.41
N ILE A 30 -36.71 8.14 -35.30
CA ILE A 30 -37.83 7.17 -35.25
C ILE A 30 -39.03 7.63 -36.08
N SER A 31 -39.30 8.94 -36.12
CA SER A 31 -40.35 9.53 -36.95
C SER A 31 -40.11 9.29 -38.45
N HIS A 32 -38.85 9.34 -38.90
CA HIS A 32 -38.47 9.06 -40.30
C HIS A 32 -38.52 7.57 -40.65
N ILE A 33 -38.40 6.70 -39.65
CA ILE A 33 -38.52 5.26 -39.83
C ILE A 33 -40.00 4.88 -39.93
N PHE A 34 -40.90 5.42 -39.10
CA PHE A 34 -42.30 4.98 -39.04
C PHE A 34 -43.31 5.78 -39.88
N SER A 35 -42.88 6.86 -40.53
CA SER A 35 -43.74 7.69 -41.40
C SER A 35 -44.61 6.86 -42.37
N SER A 36 -45.93 7.11 -42.36
CA SER A 36 -46.93 6.43 -43.20
C SER A 36 -46.70 6.63 -44.71
N GLY A 37 -46.29 5.57 -45.41
CA GLY A 37 -46.13 5.53 -46.87
C GLY A 37 -45.44 4.26 -47.40
N ARG A 38 -45.53 4.02 -48.72
CA ARG A 38 -44.96 2.83 -49.40
C ARG A 38 -43.44 2.71 -49.14
N PHE A 39 -42.93 1.50 -48.90
CA PHE A 39 -41.52 1.21 -48.61
C PHE A 39 -40.58 1.86 -49.65
N ARG A 40 -39.82 2.89 -49.22
CA ARG A 40 -38.87 3.63 -50.05
C ARG A 40 -37.44 3.43 -49.50
N VAL A 41 -36.43 3.44 -50.39
CA VAL A 41 -34.99 3.39 -50.05
C VAL A 41 -34.62 4.33 -48.90
N LYS A 42 -35.27 5.49 -48.82
CA LYS A 42 -35.14 6.47 -47.73
C LYS A 42 -35.40 5.87 -46.34
N ARG A 43 -36.40 5.01 -46.18
CA ARG A 43 -36.72 4.35 -44.89
C ARG A 43 -35.64 3.36 -44.48
N CYS A 44 -35.10 2.60 -45.45
CA CYS A 44 -33.98 1.69 -45.21
C CYS A 44 -32.73 2.47 -44.78
N PHE A 45 -32.43 3.57 -45.47
CA PHE A 45 -31.33 4.46 -45.10
C PHE A 45 -31.47 5.01 -43.68
N TRP A 46 -32.63 5.59 -43.32
CA TRP A 46 -32.88 6.11 -41.97
C TRP A 46 -32.83 5.02 -40.90
N LEU A 47 -33.33 3.82 -41.20
CA LEU A 47 -33.21 2.67 -40.31
C LEU A 47 -31.76 2.25 -40.09
N CYS A 48 -30.95 2.16 -41.15
CA CYS A 48 -29.53 1.84 -41.06
C CYS A 48 -28.75 2.91 -40.27
N CYS A 49 -29.00 4.19 -40.52
CA CYS A 49 -28.36 5.28 -39.76
C CYS A 49 -28.76 5.24 -38.28
N PHE A 50 -30.03 4.98 -37.99
CA PHE A 50 -30.53 4.88 -36.63
C PHE A 50 -29.91 3.68 -35.88
N LEU A 51 -29.89 2.49 -36.49
CA LEU A 51 -29.26 1.30 -35.92
C LEU A 51 -27.74 1.46 -35.77
N GLY A 52 -27.09 2.12 -36.74
CA GLY A 52 -25.67 2.43 -36.69
C GLY A 52 -25.35 3.36 -35.53
N SER A 53 -26.10 4.45 -35.38
CA SER A 53 -25.94 5.41 -34.27
C SER A 53 -26.23 4.76 -32.91
N PHE A 54 -27.25 3.91 -32.82
CA PHE A 54 -27.61 3.22 -31.58
C PHE A 54 -26.55 2.19 -31.19
N SER A 55 -26.07 1.38 -32.15
CA SER A 55 -24.99 0.41 -31.91
C SER A 55 -23.69 1.10 -31.48
N PHE A 56 -23.33 2.21 -32.13
CA PHE A 56 -22.15 3.00 -31.76
C PHE A 56 -22.27 3.60 -30.36
N LEU A 57 -23.45 4.12 -30.01
CA LEU A 57 -23.74 4.61 -28.66
C LEU A 57 -23.57 3.50 -27.62
N LEU A 58 -24.14 2.31 -27.83
CA LEU A 58 -24.01 1.18 -26.92
C LEU A 58 -22.54 0.76 -26.75
N TYR A 59 -21.78 0.69 -27.85
CA TYR A 59 -20.37 0.35 -27.81
C TYR A 59 -19.57 1.33 -26.94
N VAL A 60 -19.72 2.65 -27.17
CA VAL A 60 -19.04 3.69 -26.37
C VAL A 60 -19.49 3.65 -24.91
N CYS A 61 -20.78 3.45 -24.63
CA CYS A 61 -21.28 3.35 -23.27
C CYS A 61 -20.66 2.15 -22.52
N VAL A 62 -20.62 0.97 -23.14
CA VAL A 62 -20.01 -0.22 -22.53
C VAL A 62 -18.52 -0.02 -22.29
N ASP A 63 -17.80 0.51 -23.27
CA ASP A 63 -16.36 0.79 -23.15
C ASP A 63 -16.06 1.79 -22.01
N ARG A 64 -16.84 2.88 -21.91
CA ARG A 64 -16.67 3.86 -20.83
C ARG A 64 -17.08 3.32 -19.46
N VAL A 65 -18.13 2.49 -19.37
CA VAL A 65 -18.50 1.80 -18.12
C VAL A 65 -17.39 0.82 -17.70
N HIS A 66 -16.84 0.05 -18.63
CA HIS A 66 -15.72 -0.84 -18.35
C HIS A 66 -14.50 -0.05 -17.87
N PHE A 67 -14.14 1.04 -18.56
CA PHE A 67 -13.05 1.94 -18.14
C PHE A 67 -13.28 2.57 -16.77
N TYR A 68 -14.52 2.99 -16.46
CA TYR A 68 -14.87 3.51 -15.14
C TYR A 68 -14.70 2.45 -14.05
N LEU A 69 -15.17 1.22 -14.31
CA LEU A 69 -15.06 0.09 -13.38
C LEU A 69 -13.65 -0.48 -13.25
N GLN A 70 -12.69 -0.05 -14.08
CA GLN A 70 -11.26 -0.30 -13.88
C GLN A 70 -10.65 0.61 -12.81
N TYR A 71 -11.39 1.61 -12.32
CA TYR A 71 -10.94 2.59 -11.31
C TYR A 71 -9.55 3.21 -11.61
N PRO A 72 -9.31 3.73 -12.83
CA PRO A 72 -8.05 4.38 -13.15
C PRO A 72 -7.92 5.68 -12.34
N HIS A 73 -6.73 5.93 -11.80
CA HIS A 73 -6.38 7.16 -11.09
C HIS A 73 -5.17 7.82 -11.74
N VAL A 74 -5.07 9.14 -11.60
CA VAL A 74 -3.91 9.93 -12.03
C VAL A 74 -3.35 10.68 -10.85
N THR A 75 -2.04 10.61 -10.65
CA THR A 75 -1.35 11.30 -9.56
C THR A 75 -0.83 12.64 -10.07
N LYS A 76 -1.18 13.72 -9.40
CA LYS A 76 -0.60 15.05 -9.63
C LYS A 76 0.46 15.31 -8.57
N LEU A 77 1.68 15.64 -9.01
CA LEU A 77 2.78 16.01 -8.14
C LEU A 77 2.91 17.54 -8.13
N ASP A 78 2.86 18.13 -6.94
CA ASP A 78 3.05 19.55 -6.71
C ASP A 78 4.08 19.74 -5.59
N GLU A 79 5.00 20.70 -5.75
CA GLU A 79 5.97 21.08 -4.73
C GLU A 79 5.58 22.44 -4.14
N VAL A 80 5.30 22.48 -2.84
CA VAL A 80 4.87 23.70 -2.13
C VAL A 80 5.78 23.95 -0.94
N ALA A 81 6.36 25.14 -0.87
CA ALA A 81 7.14 25.57 0.28
C ALA A 81 6.22 25.94 1.45
N ALA A 82 6.30 25.17 2.55
CA ALA A 82 5.56 25.46 3.78
C ALA A 82 6.44 26.25 4.77
N PRO A 83 5.91 27.30 5.44
CA PRO A 83 6.68 28.09 6.40
C PRO A 83 7.03 27.32 7.69
N VAL A 84 6.25 26.28 8.03
CA VAL A 84 6.50 25.38 9.15
C VAL A 84 6.28 23.96 8.67
N MET A 85 7.22 23.08 9.00
CA MET A 85 7.14 21.64 8.73
C MET A 85 7.42 20.85 10.00
N ILE A 86 6.75 19.72 10.15
CA ILE A 86 6.99 18.79 11.24
C ILE A 86 8.32 18.10 10.98
N PHE A 87 9.22 18.12 11.96
CA PHE A 87 10.49 17.40 11.86
C PHE A 87 10.22 15.90 11.98
N PRO A 88 10.76 15.06 11.08
CA PRO A 88 10.47 13.64 11.08
C PRO A 88 11.12 12.94 12.28
N ALA A 89 10.63 11.76 12.63
CA ALA A 89 11.35 10.88 13.54
C ALA A 89 12.65 10.40 12.87
N ILE A 90 13.76 10.47 13.61
CA ILE A 90 15.06 9.93 13.20
C ILE A 90 15.32 8.68 14.03
N THR A 91 15.31 7.53 13.36
CA THR A 91 15.67 6.25 13.97
C THR A 91 17.06 5.85 13.48
N PHE A 92 17.96 5.55 14.41
CA PHE A 92 19.29 5.03 14.10
C PHE A 92 19.62 3.90 15.07
N CYS A 93 20.40 2.94 14.58
CA CYS A 93 20.92 1.82 15.36
C CYS A 93 22.42 1.72 15.10
N ASN A 94 23.18 1.29 16.11
CA ASN A 94 24.56 0.91 15.89
C ASN A 94 24.59 -0.36 15.02
N LEU A 95 25.48 -0.40 14.02
CA LEU A 95 25.63 -1.59 13.18
C LEU A 95 26.11 -2.81 13.97
N ASN A 96 26.82 -2.58 15.08
CA ASN A 96 27.13 -3.65 16.01
C ASN A 96 25.91 -3.90 16.91
N GLU A 97 25.33 -5.09 16.83
CA GLU A 97 24.11 -5.45 17.57
C GLU A 97 24.29 -5.45 19.09
N PHE A 98 25.48 -5.82 19.59
CA PHE A 98 25.73 -5.96 21.02
C PHE A 98 27.14 -5.55 21.43
N ARG A 99 27.27 -5.06 22.66
CA ARG A 99 28.56 -4.75 23.30
C ARG A 99 29.17 -6.05 23.80
N PHE A 100 30.31 -6.46 23.24
CA PHE A 100 31.03 -7.67 23.66
C PHE A 100 31.33 -7.71 25.17
N SER A 101 31.59 -6.56 25.79
CA SER A 101 31.82 -6.44 27.23
C SER A 101 30.61 -6.83 28.09
N ARG A 102 29.38 -6.74 27.55
CA ARG A 102 28.12 -7.05 28.25
C ARG A 102 27.65 -8.50 28.02
N VAL A 103 28.25 -9.22 27.09
CA VAL A 103 27.93 -10.64 26.82
C VAL A 103 28.46 -11.51 27.96
N THR A 104 27.59 -12.32 28.54
CA THR A 104 27.94 -13.25 29.64
C THR A 104 28.15 -14.67 29.14
N ARG A 105 28.73 -15.53 29.99
CA ARG A 105 28.84 -16.97 29.73
C ARG A 105 27.47 -17.63 29.48
N ASN A 106 26.42 -17.18 30.17
CA ASN A 106 25.07 -17.69 29.96
C ASN A 106 24.52 -17.28 28.58
N ASP A 107 24.76 -16.04 28.17
CA ASP A 107 24.33 -15.55 26.85
C ASP A 107 25.05 -16.33 25.74
N LEU A 108 26.36 -16.54 25.88
CA LEU A 108 27.15 -17.31 24.92
C LEU A 108 26.72 -18.79 24.87
N TYR A 109 26.29 -19.36 25.99
CA TYR A 109 25.74 -20.73 26.03
C TYR A 109 24.43 -20.85 25.24
N HIS A 110 23.52 -19.87 25.32
CA HIS A 110 22.21 -19.96 24.67
C HIS A 110 22.18 -19.38 23.25
N ALA A 111 22.91 -18.30 23.00
CA ALA A 111 22.88 -17.55 21.75
C ALA A 111 24.23 -17.54 21.01
N GLY A 112 25.28 -18.17 21.54
CA GLY A 112 26.62 -18.11 20.93
C GLY A 112 26.67 -18.61 19.48
N GLU A 113 25.90 -19.64 19.14
CA GLU A 113 25.75 -20.12 17.76
C GLU A 113 24.99 -19.12 16.88
N LEU A 114 23.88 -18.56 17.38
CA LEU A 114 23.10 -17.53 16.68
C LEU A 114 23.94 -16.28 16.38
N LEU A 115 24.82 -15.90 17.31
CA LEU A 115 25.74 -14.77 17.17
C LEU A 115 27.01 -15.10 16.38
N ALA A 116 27.11 -16.32 15.81
CA ALA A 116 28.26 -16.84 15.08
C ALA A 116 29.59 -16.83 15.86
N LEU A 117 29.54 -16.73 17.19
CA LEU A 117 30.72 -16.77 18.07
C LEU A 117 31.13 -18.20 18.40
N LEU A 118 30.15 -19.12 18.45
CA LEU A 118 30.36 -20.55 18.67
C LEU A 118 29.83 -21.38 17.51
N ASN A 119 30.38 -22.57 17.34
CA ASN A 119 29.84 -23.58 16.44
C ASN A 119 28.81 -24.48 17.16
N HIS A 120 28.19 -25.41 16.43
CA HIS A 120 27.22 -26.37 16.97
C HIS A 120 27.80 -27.34 18.03
N ARG A 121 29.13 -27.34 18.24
CA ARG A 121 29.83 -28.09 19.30
C ARG A 121 30.20 -27.22 20.51
N TYR A 122 29.74 -25.97 20.56
CA TYR A 122 30.08 -24.99 21.61
C TYR A 122 31.57 -24.63 21.67
N GLU A 123 32.27 -24.72 20.54
CA GLU A 123 33.66 -24.28 20.39
C GLU A 123 33.71 -22.94 19.66
N ILE A 124 34.76 -22.16 19.89
CA ILE A 124 34.95 -20.83 19.28
C ILE A 124 35.06 -20.96 17.75
N SER A 125 34.22 -20.20 17.04
CA SER A 125 34.28 -20.08 15.57
C SER A 125 35.47 -19.21 15.15
N ASP A 126 36.15 -19.62 14.06
CA ASP A 126 37.22 -18.85 13.40
C ASP A 126 38.28 -18.19 14.32
N PRO A 127 39.00 -18.99 15.14
CA PRO A 127 39.92 -18.47 16.16
C PRO A 127 41.11 -17.65 15.63
N HIS A 128 41.40 -17.72 14.33
CA HIS A 128 42.55 -17.02 13.71
C HIS A 128 42.26 -15.55 13.38
N MET A 129 41.01 -15.10 13.50
CA MET A 129 40.58 -13.75 13.12
C MET A 129 40.35 -12.82 14.33
N VAL A 130 40.68 -13.29 15.53
CA VAL A 130 40.40 -12.59 16.79
C VAL A 130 41.71 -12.10 17.41
N ASP A 131 41.72 -10.84 17.84
CA ASP A 131 42.84 -10.27 18.60
C ASP A 131 43.10 -11.09 19.88
N GLU A 132 44.38 -11.27 20.25
CA GLU A 132 44.78 -12.10 21.40
C GLU A 132 44.08 -11.67 22.70
N SER A 133 43.93 -10.35 22.91
CA SER A 133 43.29 -9.83 24.13
C SER A 133 41.79 -10.17 24.20
N VAL A 134 41.11 -10.15 23.06
CA VAL A 134 39.69 -10.51 22.95
C VAL A 134 39.53 -12.02 23.03
N MET A 135 40.48 -12.77 22.47
CA MET A 135 40.50 -14.23 22.49
C MET A 135 40.61 -14.79 23.92
N GLU A 136 41.43 -14.20 24.78
CA GLU A 136 41.51 -14.61 26.20
C GLU A 136 40.17 -14.45 26.92
N VAL A 137 39.49 -13.32 26.71
CA VAL A 137 38.17 -13.05 27.29
C VAL A 137 37.11 -14.00 26.72
N LEU A 138 37.17 -14.28 25.42
CA LEU A 138 36.24 -15.20 24.77
C LEU A 138 36.44 -16.63 25.26
N LYS A 139 37.68 -17.10 25.41
CA LYS A 139 38.00 -18.43 25.96
C LYS A 139 37.49 -18.60 27.39
N ASP A 140 37.63 -17.57 28.24
CA ASP A 140 37.02 -17.61 29.56
C ASP A 140 35.49 -17.71 29.46
N LYS A 141 34.84 -16.81 28.71
CA LYS A 141 33.38 -16.80 28.55
C LYS A 141 32.83 -18.08 27.90
N ALA A 142 33.60 -18.74 27.03
CA ALA A 142 33.24 -20.00 26.37
C ALA A 142 33.64 -21.27 27.17
N ASN A 143 34.21 -21.11 28.36
CA ASN A 143 34.50 -22.26 29.22
C ASN A 143 33.21 -22.74 29.92
N PHE A 144 32.61 -23.80 29.37
CA PHE A 144 31.38 -24.41 29.91
C PHE A 144 31.64 -25.59 30.85
N LEU A 145 32.89 -25.86 31.24
CA LEU A 145 33.20 -26.92 32.19
C LEU A 145 32.56 -26.63 33.55
N ASN A 146 31.71 -27.56 34.03
CA ASN A 146 30.91 -27.41 35.25
C ASN A 146 29.96 -26.20 35.24
N PHE A 147 29.62 -25.67 34.07
CA PHE A 147 28.68 -24.56 33.96
C PHE A 147 27.24 -25.07 34.17
N LYS A 148 26.45 -24.33 34.96
CA LYS A 148 25.03 -24.56 35.16
C LYS A 148 24.25 -23.44 34.47
N PRO A 149 23.62 -23.72 33.31
CA PRO A 149 22.84 -22.72 32.58
C PRO A 149 21.70 -22.14 33.41
N ARG A 150 21.45 -20.85 33.24
CA ARG A 150 20.30 -20.14 33.81
C ARG A 150 19.27 -19.87 32.71
N SER A 151 18.07 -19.47 33.11
CA SER A 151 17.04 -18.99 32.19
C SER A 151 17.59 -17.88 31.28
N PHE A 152 17.19 -17.89 30.03
CA PHE A 152 17.61 -16.92 29.03
C PHE A 152 16.41 -16.37 28.27
N ASN A 153 16.45 -15.08 27.98
CA ASN A 153 15.44 -14.37 27.22
C ASN A 153 16.14 -13.43 26.23
N MET A 154 15.88 -13.60 24.93
CA MET A 154 16.45 -12.76 23.88
C MET A 154 16.13 -11.27 24.07
N LEU A 155 14.94 -10.94 24.58
CA LEU A 155 14.55 -9.55 24.84
C LEU A 155 15.42 -8.91 25.92
N GLU A 156 15.66 -9.64 27.01
CA GLU A 156 16.54 -9.19 28.10
C GLU A 156 17.99 -9.10 27.61
N PHE A 157 18.42 -10.02 26.76
CA PHE A 157 19.75 -10.00 26.16
C PHE A 157 19.96 -8.73 25.32
N TYR A 158 19.03 -8.37 24.43
CA TYR A 158 19.15 -7.16 23.63
C TYR A 158 19.10 -5.88 24.47
N ASP A 159 18.22 -5.82 25.48
CA ASP A 159 18.09 -4.68 26.40
C ASP A 159 19.39 -4.43 27.19
N ARG A 160 20.02 -5.50 27.69
CA ARG A 160 21.25 -5.41 28.48
C ARG A 160 22.52 -5.29 27.65
N ALA A 161 22.64 -6.08 26.58
CA ALA A 161 23.85 -6.18 25.78
C ALA A 161 23.90 -5.16 24.64
N GLY A 162 22.76 -4.63 24.21
CA GLY A 162 22.67 -3.56 23.21
C GLY A 162 23.42 -2.29 23.61
N HIS A 163 23.57 -1.37 22.66
CA HIS A 163 24.27 -0.10 22.90
C HIS A 163 23.36 0.89 23.62
N ASP A 164 23.87 1.47 24.71
CA ASP A 164 23.16 2.52 25.43
C ASP A 164 23.39 3.86 24.73
N ILE A 165 22.30 4.59 24.44
CA ILE A 165 22.38 5.90 23.81
C ILE A 165 23.16 6.90 24.67
N ARG A 166 23.16 6.75 25.99
CA ARG A 166 23.92 7.60 26.93
C ARG A 166 25.43 7.49 26.69
N ASP A 167 25.91 6.33 26.25
CA ASP A 167 27.32 6.09 25.97
C ASP A 167 27.71 6.56 24.54
N MET A 168 26.75 6.59 23.61
CA MET A 168 27.00 6.95 22.21
C MET A 168 26.78 8.44 21.91
N LEU A 169 25.85 9.09 22.61
CA LEU A 169 25.42 10.46 22.33
C LEU A 169 26.40 11.48 22.94
N LEU A 170 27.43 11.85 22.18
CA LEU A 170 28.42 12.84 22.63
C LEU A 170 27.88 14.28 22.66
N SER A 171 27.00 14.62 21.72
CA SER A 171 26.39 15.96 21.61
C SER A 171 25.11 15.89 20.80
N CYS A 172 24.08 16.60 21.23
CA CYS A 172 22.80 16.68 20.56
C CYS A 172 22.27 18.12 20.59
N ARG A 173 21.87 18.63 19.42
CA ARG A 173 21.24 19.95 19.31
C ARG A 173 20.19 19.97 18.21
N PHE A 174 18.98 20.38 18.55
CA PHE A 174 17.89 20.58 17.61
C PHE A 174 17.46 22.05 17.59
N ARG A 175 17.55 22.69 16.41
CA ARG A 175 17.22 24.12 16.22
C ARG A 175 17.86 25.06 17.24
N GLY A 176 19.10 24.78 17.64
CA GLY A 176 19.80 25.58 18.64
C GLY A 176 19.59 25.13 20.09
N SER A 177 18.60 24.28 20.39
CA SER A 177 18.34 23.78 21.75
C SER A 177 19.10 22.47 22.00
N VAL A 178 19.68 22.32 23.20
CA VAL A 178 20.40 21.11 23.59
C VAL A 178 19.40 19.99 23.86
N CYS A 179 19.69 18.79 23.36
CA CYS A 179 18.95 17.56 23.65
C CYS A 179 19.83 16.55 24.41
N SER A 180 19.20 15.53 24.98
CA SER A 180 19.82 14.52 25.83
C SER A 180 19.38 13.12 25.44
N ALA A 181 19.93 12.10 26.10
CA ALA A 181 19.51 10.71 25.93
C ALA A 181 18.02 10.49 26.23
N GLU A 182 17.40 11.33 27.06
CA GLU A 182 15.98 11.22 27.45
C GLU A 182 15.03 11.63 26.30
N ASP A 183 15.54 12.41 25.33
CA ASP A 183 14.79 12.79 24.13
C ASP A 183 14.77 11.67 23.07
N PHE A 184 15.49 10.57 23.30
CA PHE A 184 15.49 9.39 22.45
C PHE A 184 14.64 8.29 23.08
N LYS A 185 13.69 7.78 22.31
CA LYS A 185 12.87 6.64 22.72
C LYS A 185 13.44 5.36 22.14
N GLU A 186 13.65 4.38 23.01
CA GLU A 186 14.03 3.04 22.61
C GLU A 186 12.87 2.35 21.87
N VAL A 187 13.17 1.80 20.69
CA VAL A 187 12.21 1.07 19.87
C VAL A 187 12.70 -0.37 19.75
N ARG A 188 11.80 -1.31 20.02
CA ARG A 188 12.07 -2.74 19.91
C ARG A 188 11.28 -3.26 18.73
N LEU A 189 11.98 -3.75 17.72
CA LEU A 189 11.35 -4.44 16.60
C LEU A 189 10.78 -5.75 17.16
N LYS A 190 9.46 -5.87 17.22
CA LYS A 190 8.81 -7.17 17.38
C LYS A 190 8.97 -7.92 16.07
N GLY A 191 10.10 -8.60 15.89
CA GLY A 191 10.28 -9.50 14.77
C GLY A 191 9.55 -10.81 15.04
N GLN A 192 8.32 -10.99 14.51
CA GLN A 192 7.93 -12.33 14.09
C GLN A 192 8.76 -12.66 12.85
N LEU A 193 9.75 -13.55 13.00
CA LEU A 193 10.34 -14.25 11.86
C LEU A 193 9.21 -15.07 11.21
N ARG A 194 8.45 -14.46 10.30
CA ARG A 194 7.64 -15.18 9.32
C ARG A 194 8.60 -15.62 8.22
N GLU A 195 8.74 -16.93 8.05
CA GLU A 195 9.36 -17.50 6.86
C GLU A 195 8.66 -16.91 5.61
N GLY A 196 9.38 -16.06 4.88
CA GLY A 196 8.96 -15.53 3.58
C GLY A 196 8.09 -14.28 3.62
N GLY A 197 8.71 -13.14 3.30
CA GLY A 197 8.03 -11.99 2.67
C GLY A 197 7.78 -10.77 3.56
N LEU A 198 8.40 -9.67 3.15
CA LEU A 198 8.13 -8.25 3.48
C LEU A 198 7.95 -7.87 4.97
N LEU A 199 9.01 -7.25 5.50
CA LEU A 199 8.96 -6.27 6.58
C LEU A 199 8.20 -5.02 6.10
N GLU A 200 6.88 -4.92 6.28
CA GLU A 200 6.23 -3.62 5.99
C GLU A 200 5.02 -3.23 6.87
N GLU A 201 4.41 -4.11 7.68
CA GLU A 201 3.17 -3.71 8.40
C GLU A 201 3.35 -3.35 9.90
N GLU A 202 4.11 -4.10 10.71
CA GLU A 202 4.17 -3.81 12.16
C GLU A 202 5.04 -2.59 12.51
N LEU A 203 6.10 -2.34 11.74
CA LEU A 203 6.99 -1.19 11.95
C LEU A 203 6.27 0.14 11.71
N PHE A 204 5.33 0.17 10.77
CA PHE A 204 4.62 1.39 10.41
C PHE A 204 3.63 1.82 11.51
N GLU A 205 2.89 0.88 12.11
CA GLU A 205 1.94 1.22 13.16
C GLU A 205 2.61 1.61 14.48
N ASP A 206 3.73 0.98 14.86
CA ASP A 206 4.50 1.41 16.03
C ASP A 206 5.14 2.79 15.82
N ILE A 207 5.70 3.07 14.63
CA ILE A 207 6.24 4.40 14.29
C ILE A 207 5.12 5.45 14.22
N LYS A 208 3.95 5.09 13.69
CA LYS A 208 2.80 5.99 13.58
C LYS A 208 2.19 6.29 14.95
N ALA A 209 2.12 5.32 15.86
CA ALA A 209 1.74 5.56 17.26
C ALA A 209 2.72 6.52 17.96
N LEU A 210 4.03 6.33 17.72
CA LEU A 210 5.08 7.21 18.23
C LEU A 210 5.02 8.64 17.67
N LEU A 211 4.68 8.79 16.39
CA LEU A 211 4.55 10.08 15.72
C LEU A 211 3.23 10.79 16.01
N THR A 212 2.19 10.06 16.44
CA THR A 212 0.86 10.63 16.73
C THR A 212 0.63 10.97 18.20
N GLY A 213 1.57 10.65 19.09
CA GLY A 213 1.54 11.12 20.48
C GLY A 213 0.35 10.60 21.29
N VAL A 214 -0.02 9.33 21.09
CA VAL A 214 -0.94 8.58 21.97
C VAL A 214 -0.16 7.52 22.74
#